data_AF-A0A2W4N0K4-F1
#
_entry.id   AF-A0A2W4N0K4-F1
#
_cell.length_a   1.000
_cell.length_b   1.000
_cell.length_c   1.000
_cell.angle_alpha   90.00
_cell.angle_beta   90.00
_cell.angle_gamma   90.00
#
_symmetry.space_group_name_H-M   'P 1'
#
loop_
_entity.id
_entity.type
_entity.pdbx_description
1 polymer ?
#
loop_
_entity_poly.entity_id
_entity_poly.type
_entity_poly.pdbx_seq_one_letter_code
_entity_poly.pdbx_strand_id
1 'polypeptide(L)'
;MTAAWWMLAALAVLAIAYRYYSAFIAAKVLCLDDARTTPAHLHRDGENFHPTNRWVLFGHHFAAITGAGPLIGPVLAAQFGFYPGFIWILFGVVLAGAVHDFVILVASMRRGGRSLAEIARDELGPVLGVVTGVAVLFIVIIAMAGLGNVVVGALAESAWGVFTVGLSIPIALLMGIHIYGVRGGSVRGIREASIGGVILLAVALVAGKFVADSGYADLFRHSKTTLTLAIGAYGFIASVLPVWLLLCPRDYLSSYLKIGTIVLLVVGILLVNPPIQMPGVSEYVSGGGPIIKGPLFPFVFITIACGAISGFHALVSSGTTPKMIDKESHARPIGYGAMLMEGLVGITALIAACVMPPEDYVAINTDPKIAMVASAETGGTGLARSHEELVRVEGALTPHDRQILGLRPGESIATLADQKLPASKLLALSNAALAELGYSVDPTAKHATTLDAKDFARPGSK
;
A
#
# COMPACT_ATOMS: atom_id res chain seq x y z
N MET A 1 0.74 -25.81 -8.18
CA MET A 1 2.09 -25.22 -7.96
C MET A 1 2.14 -24.75 -6.52
N THR A 2 3.15 -25.06 -5.69
CA THR A 2 3.11 -24.67 -4.27
C THR A 2 3.84 -23.34 -4.05
N ALA A 3 3.30 -22.48 -3.18
CA ALA A 3 3.78 -21.12 -3.00
C ALA A 3 5.20 -21.04 -2.41
N ALA A 4 5.62 -22.00 -1.56
CA ALA A 4 6.92 -21.94 -0.90
C ALA A 4 8.09 -21.97 -1.89
N TRP A 5 8.03 -22.79 -2.95
CA TRP A 5 9.09 -22.86 -3.94
C TRP A 5 9.27 -21.54 -4.70
N TRP A 6 8.17 -20.87 -5.03
CA TRP A 6 8.20 -19.57 -5.71
C TRP A 6 8.70 -18.46 -4.79
N MET A 7 8.31 -18.48 -3.50
CA MET A 7 8.83 -17.55 -2.51
C MET A 7 10.34 -17.74 -2.30
N LEU A 8 10.81 -18.99 -2.16
CA LEU A 8 12.25 -19.29 -2.04
C LEU A 8 13.03 -18.89 -3.29
N ALA A 9 12.49 -19.13 -4.48
CA ALA A 9 13.10 -18.70 -5.73
C ALA A 9 13.21 -17.16 -5.80
N ALA A 10 12.16 -16.43 -5.43
CA ALA A 10 12.19 -14.97 -5.35
C ALA A 10 13.25 -14.49 -4.35
N LEU A 11 13.28 -15.02 -3.14
CA LEU A 11 14.28 -14.68 -2.12
C LEU A 11 15.71 -14.95 -2.61
N ALA A 12 15.94 -16.08 -3.29
CA ALA A 12 17.24 -16.42 -3.86
C ALA A 12 17.66 -15.42 -4.95
N VAL A 13 16.75 -15.09 -5.88
CA VAL A 13 17.02 -14.11 -6.95
C VAL A 13 17.35 -12.74 -6.35
N LEU A 14 16.53 -12.25 -5.41
CA LEU A 14 16.76 -10.96 -4.75
C LEU A 14 18.08 -10.95 -3.96
N ALA A 15 18.41 -12.04 -3.26
CA ALA A 15 19.68 -12.16 -2.52
C ALA A 15 20.90 -12.17 -3.46
N ILE A 16 20.84 -12.90 -4.57
CA ILE A 16 21.89 -12.96 -5.59
C ILE A 16 22.06 -11.58 -6.25
N ALA A 17 20.96 -10.94 -6.64
CA ALA A 17 20.95 -9.59 -7.20
C ALA A 17 21.59 -8.58 -6.25
N TYR A 18 21.20 -8.59 -4.97
CA TYR A 18 21.83 -7.74 -3.97
C TYR A 18 23.32 -8.06 -3.79
N ARG A 19 23.70 -9.33 -3.74
CA ARG A 19 25.09 -9.73 -3.45
C ARG A 19 26.05 -9.39 -4.57
N TYR A 20 25.65 -9.63 -5.82
CA TYR A 20 26.53 -9.57 -6.98
C TYR A 20 26.22 -8.40 -7.91
N TYR A 21 24.96 -8.24 -8.33
CA TYR A 21 24.62 -7.21 -9.32
C TYR A 21 24.68 -5.80 -8.74
N SER A 22 24.12 -5.57 -7.54
CA SER A 22 24.25 -4.27 -6.88
C SER A 22 25.70 -3.93 -6.53
N ALA A 23 26.53 -4.94 -6.22
CA ALA A 23 27.96 -4.75 -5.96
C ALA A 23 28.72 -4.37 -7.25
N PHE A 24 28.39 -5.01 -8.37
CA PHE A 24 28.92 -4.64 -9.68
C PHE A 24 28.56 -3.19 -10.03
N ILE A 25 27.29 -2.80 -9.88
CA ILE A 25 26.86 -1.42 -10.14
C ILE A 25 27.60 -0.45 -9.23
N ALA A 26 27.67 -0.73 -7.93
CA ALA A 26 28.35 0.13 -6.96
C ALA A 26 29.86 0.29 -7.27
N ALA A 27 30.55 -0.79 -7.63
CA ALA A 27 32.00 -0.80 -7.78
C ALA A 27 32.50 -0.43 -9.19
N LYS A 28 31.73 -0.75 -10.24
CA LYS A 28 32.18 -0.59 -11.64
C LYS A 28 31.42 0.46 -12.43
N VAL A 29 30.13 0.68 -12.12
CA VAL A 29 29.30 1.65 -12.85
C VAL A 29 29.31 3.00 -12.13
N LEU A 30 28.93 2.99 -10.86
CA LEU A 30 28.82 4.20 -10.06
C LEU A 30 30.15 4.58 -9.40
N CYS A 31 31.03 3.60 -9.16
CA CYS A 31 32.32 3.78 -8.49
C CYS A 31 32.17 4.61 -7.21
N LEU A 32 31.38 4.09 -6.25
CA LEU A 32 31.12 4.79 -4.98
C LEU A 32 32.42 5.04 -4.22
N ASP A 33 32.54 6.22 -3.64
CA ASP A 33 33.74 6.67 -2.95
C ASP A 33 33.38 7.41 -1.65
N ASP A 34 33.65 6.77 -0.52
CA ASP A 34 33.40 7.34 0.82
C ASP A 34 34.34 8.51 1.17
N ALA A 35 35.35 8.82 0.35
CA ALA A 35 36.14 10.05 0.48
C ALA A 35 35.40 11.29 -0.03
N ARG A 36 34.31 11.12 -0.81
CA ARG A 36 33.48 12.25 -1.26
C ARG A 36 32.53 12.68 -0.16
N THR A 37 32.64 13.95 0.24
CA THR A 37 31.70 14.55 1.19
C THR A 37 30.30 14.62 0.56
N THR A 38 29.31 14.02 1.23
CA THR A 38 27.92 14.03 0.76
C THR A 38 27.27 15.39 0.99
N PRO A 39 26.20 15.72 0.24
CA PRO A 39 25.49 16.99 0.44
C PRO A 39 24.89 17.15 1.83
N ALA A 40 24.57 16.05 2.53
CA ALA A 40 24.11 16.10 3.92
C ALA A 40 25.11 16.80 4.85
N HIS A 41 26.42 16.68 4.56
CA HIS A 41 27.48 17.36 5.30
C HIS A 41 27.83 18.72 4.72
N LEU A 42 27.87 18.85 3.38
CA LEU A 42 28.26 20.10 2.69
C LEU A 42 27.24 21.24 2.85
N HIS A 43 25.95 20.91 2.82
CA HIS A 43 24.85 21.88 2.84
C HIS A 43 24.05 21.83 4.14
N ARG A 44 24.65 21.31 5.21
CA ARG A 44 23.97 21.08 6.50
C ARG A 44 23.30 22.36 7.00
N ASP A 45 21.97 22.38 6.95
CA ASP A 45 21.12 23.52 7.31
C ASP A 45 20.32 23.27 8.60
N GLY A 46 20.31 22.03 9.11
CA GLY A 46 19.50 21.65 10.27
C GLY A 46 18.02 21.53 9.98
N GLU A 47 17.60 21.60 8.71
CA GLU A 47 16.22 21.46 8.26
C GLU A 47 16.07 20.33 7.24
N ASN A 48 16.64 20.50 6.04
CA ASN A 48 16.52 19.56 4.92
C ASN A 48 17.78 18.70 4.75
N PHE A 49 18.95 19.28 5.00
CA PHE A 49 20.24 18.63 4.90
C PHE A 49 20.73 18.24 6.29
N HIS A 50 20.63 16.95 6.60
CA HIS A 50 20.94 16.42 7.92
C HIS A 50 21.55 15.02 7.84
N PRO A 51 22.86 14.84 8.18
CA PRO A 51 23.50 13.54 8.16
C PRO A 51 22.76 12.54 9.05
N THR A 52 22.34 11.43 8.46
CA THR A 52 21.46 10.45 9.10
C THR A 52 22.08 9.07 9.06
N ASN A 53 21.92 8.31 10.14
CA ASN A 53 22.39 6.94 10.22
C ASN A 53 21.78 6.08 9.08
N ARG A 54 22.60 5.24 8.46
CA ARG A 54 22.18 4.41 7.30
C ARG A 54 20.91 3.60 7.52
N TRP A 55 20.66 3.11 8.74
CA TRP A 55 19.48 2.26 9.02
C TRP A 55 18.21 3.10 9.18
N VAL A 56 18.34 4.28 9.78
CA VAL A 56 17.24 5.24 9.89
C VAL A 56 16.88 5.74 8.50
N LEU A 57 17.88 6.12 7.70
CA LEU A 57 17.67 6.59 6.33
C LEU A 57 17.17 5.48 5.40
N PHE A 58 17.62 4.24 5.58
CA PHE A 58 17.05 3.08 4.88
C PHE A 58 15.56 2.95 5.17
N GLY A 59 15.15 3.03 6.43
CA GLY A 59 13.72 3.00 6.78
C GLY A 59 12.97 4.21 6.21
N HIS A 60 13.51 5.42 6.32
CA HIS A 60 12.93 6.60 5.69
C HIS A 60 12.68 6.38 4.18
N HIS A 61 13.73 5.97 3.46
CA HIS A 61 13.66 5.75 2.03
C HIS A 61 12.69 4.62 1.67
N PHE A 62 12.81 3.46 2.32
CA PHE A 62 11.93 2.31 2.12
C PHE A 62 10.46 2.67 2.37
N ALA A 63 10.15 3.33 3.48
CA ALA A 63 8.77 3.71 3.77
C ALA A 63 8.22 4.77 2.79
N ALA A 64 9.07 5.64 2.24
CA ALA A 64 8.69 6.63 1.26
C ALA A 64 8.42 6.04 -0.14
N ILE A 65 9.17 5.00 -0.56
CA ILE A 65 8.94 4.33 -1.84
C ILE A 65 7.85 3.25 -1.76
N THR A 66 7.82 2.50 -0.66
CA THR A 66 6.86 1.39 -0.46
C THR A 66 5.51 1.92 0.03
N GLY A 67 4.66 2.34 -0.91
CA GLY A 67 3.26 2.72 -0.68
C GLY A 67 2.29 1.54 -0.75
N ALA A 68 1.02 1.81 -1.08
CA ALA A 68 0.03 0.76 -1.38
C ALA A 68 0.17 0.20 -2.80
N GLY A 69 0.84 0.94 -3.71
CA GLY A 69 1.13 0.51 -5.08
C GLY A 69 1.71 -0.90 -5.21
N PRO A 70 2.82 -1.25 -4.52
CA PRO A 70 3.41 -2.60 -4.61
C PRO A 70 2.52 -3.71 -4.05
N LEU A 71 1.46 -3.38 -3.30
CA LEU A 71 0.46 -4.36 -2.87
C LEU A 71 -0.66 -4.50 -3.91
N ILE A 72 -1.19 -3.38 -4.39
CA ILE A 72 -2.38 -3.35 -5.26
C ILE A 72 -2.06 -3.81 -6.68
N GLY A 73 -0.96 -3.33 -7.26
CA GLY A 73 -0.59 -3.63 -8.64
C GLY A 73 -0.50 -5.14 -8.92
N PRO A 74 0.30 -5.90 -8.17
CA PRO A 74 0.40 -7.35 -8.33
C PRO A 74 -0.93 -8.07 -8.12
N VAL A 75 -1.75 -7.62 -7.17
CA VAL A 75 -3.09 -8.18 -6.95
C VAL A 75 -3.94 -7.96 -8.19
N LEU A 76 -4.08 -6.73 -8.70
CA LEU A 76 -4.91 -6.45 -9.88
C LEU A 76 -4.41 -7.15 -11.15
N ALA A 77 -3.09 -7.33 -11.28
CA ALA A 77 -2.48 -8.01 -12.41
C ALA A 77 -2.57 -9.54 -12.36
N ALA A 78 -2.91 -10.13 -11.20
CA ALA A 78 -3.08 -11.57 -11.05
C ALA A 78 -4.14 -12.16 -12.00
N GLN A 79 -5.07 -11.34 -12.51
CA GLN A 79 -6.01 -11.77 -13.56
C GLN A 79 -5.31 -12.33 -14.79
N PHE A 80 -4.08 -11.90 -15.12
CA PHE A 80 -3.34 -12.38 -16.29
C PHE A 80 -2.70 -13.76 -16.05
N GLY A 81 -2.82 -14.31 -14.84
CA GLY A 81 -2.16 -15.51 -14.36
C GLY A 81 -0.96 -15.18 -13.46
N PHE A 82 -0.37 -16.21 -12.87
CA PHE A 82 0.72 -16.07 -11.91
C PHE A 82 2.07 -15.67 -12.54
N TYR A 83 2.45 -16.26 -13.67
CA TYR A 83 3.79 -16.08 -14.26
C TYR A 83 4.07 -14.66 -14.77
N PRO A 84 3.15 -13.96 -15.47
CA PRO A 84 3.43 -12.62 -15.97
C PRO A 84 3.82 -11.64 -14.86
N GLY A 85 3.06 -11.63 -13.77
CA GLY A 85 3.35 -10.78 -12.62
C GLY A 85 4.64 -11.19 -11.92
N PHE A 86 4.83 -12.49 -11.67
CA PHE A 86 5.99 -13.00 -10.94
C PHE A 86 7.31 -12.68 -11.65
N ILE A 87 7.36 -12.94 -12.97
CA ILE A 87 8.55 -12.68 -13.79
C ILE A 87 8.81 -11.18 -13.89
N TRP A 88 7.77 -10.37 -14.12
CA TRP A 88 7.93 -8.93 -14.26
C TRP A 88 8.39 -8.28 -12.95
N ILE A 89 7.85 -8.67 -11.80
CA ILE A 89 8.30 -8.16 -10.51
C ILE A 89 9.78 -8.48 -10.32
N LEU A 90 10.21 -9.73 -10.49
CA LEU A 90 11.61 -10.12 -10.28
C LEU A 90 12.56 -9.45 -11.27
N PHE A 91 12.26 -9.51 -12.57
CA PHE A 91 13.13 -8.95 -13.60
C PHE A 91 13.14 -7.41 -13.51
N GLY A 92 11.95 -6.82 -13.41
CA GLY A 92 11.75 -5.38 -13.32
C GLY A 92 12.45 -4.80 -12.10
N VAL A 93 12.25 -5.36 -10.91
CA VAL A 93 12.88 -4.84 -9.68
C VAL A 93 14.39 -4.96 -9.72
N VAL A 94 14.92 -6.10 -10.17
CA VAL A 94 16.37 -6.37 -10.13
C VAL A 94 17.13 -5.54 -11.17
N LEU A 95 16.63 -5.46 -12.39
CA LEU A 95 17.37 -4.90 -13.53
C LEU A 95 16.98 -3.48 -13.88
N ALA A 96 15.79 -3.03 -13.49
CA ALA A 96 15.27 -1.72 -13.87
C ALA A 96 14.99 -0.84 -12.65
N GLY A 97 14.08 -1.25 -11.75
CA GLY A 97 13.70 -0.47 -10.58
C GLY A 97 14.85 -0.15 -9.64
N ALA A 98 15.50 -1.19 -9.10
CA ALA A 98 16.58 -1.01 -8.13
C ALA A 98 17.81 -0.32 -8.75
N VAL A 99 18.04 -0.54 -10.04
CA VAL A 99 19.09 0.14 -10.80
C VAL A 99 18.77 1.62 -10.95
N HIS A 100 17.57 2.00 -11.41
CA HIS A 100 17.24 3.40 -11.57
C HIS A 100 17.29 4.13 -10.24
N ASP A 101 16.80 3.52 -9.16
CA ASP A 101 16.63 4.20 -7.89
C ASP A 101 18.00 4.50 -7.28
N PHE A 102 18.89 3.52 -7.35
CA PHE A 102 20.28 3.65 -6.97
C PHE A 102 21.05 4.66 -7.83
N VAL A 103 20.88 4.63 -9.15
CA VAL A 103 21.57 5.55 -10.07
C VAL A 103 21.11 6.99 -9.86
N ILE A 104 19.81 7.24 -9.75
CA ILE A 104 19.27 8.59 -9.51
C ILE A 104 19.68 9.11 -8.13
N LEU A 105 19.70 8.25 -7.11
CA LEU A 105 20.21 8.62 -5.78
C LEU A 105 21.65 9.11 -5.86
N VAL A 106 22.53 8.35 -6.52
CA VAL A 106 23.94 8.75 -6.69
C VAL A 106 24.10 10.00 -7.55
N ALA A 107 23.33 10.12 -8.62
CA ALA A 107 23.34 11.31 -9.48
C ALA A 107 22.95 12.56 -8.68
N SER A 108 21.88 12.50 -7.90
CA SER A 108 21.44 13.61 -7.05
C SER A 108 22.45 13.92 -5.95
N MET A 109 22.99 12.91 -5.25
CA MET A 109 24.03 13.11 -4.24
C MET A 109 25.23 13.90 -4.80
N ARG A 110 25.73 13.50 -5.97
CA ARG A 110 26.88 14.14 -6.62
C ARG A 110 26.57 15.53 -7.16
N ARG A 111 25.28 15.85 -7.36
CA ARG A 111 24.77 17.17 -7.78
C ARG A 111 24.27 18.01 -6.60
N GLY A 112 24.69 17.71 -5.36
CA GLY A 112 24.35 18.52 -4.20
C GLY A 112 22.96 18.26 -3.60
N GLY A 113 22.32 17.13 -3.93
CA GLY A 113 20.96 16.81 -3.51
C GLY A 113 19.87 17.51 -4.34
N ARG A 114 20.18 17.83 -5.60
CA ARG A 114 19.27 18.45 -6.57
C ARG A 114 18.19 17.48 -7.04
N SER A 115 17.03 18.03 -7.37
CA SER A 115 15.89 17.30 -7.90
C SER A 115 16.14 16.75 -9.30
N LEU A 116 15.39 15.73 -9.71
CA LEU A 116 15.50 15.14 -11.04
C LEU A 116 15.32 16.16 -12.17
N ALA A 117 14.42 17.13 -12.01
CA ALA A 117 14.18 18.18 -13.00
C ALA A 117 15.37 19.14 -13.15
N GLU A 118 16.04 19.46 -12.04
CA GLU A 118 17.27 20.27 -12.06
C GLU A 118 18.44 19.50 -12.66
N ILE A 119 18.58 18.21 -12.36
CA ILE A 119 19.59 17.35 -12.99
C ILE A 119 19.34 17.30 -14.50
N ALA A 120 18.10 17.06 -14.94
CA ALA A 120 17.75 17.05 -16.36
C ALA A 120 18.04 18.41 -17.04
N ARG A 121 17.81 19.52 -16.34
CA ARG A 121 18.15 20.87 -16.82
C ARG A 121 19.65 21.04 -17.03
N ASP A 122 20.46 20.59 -16.08
CA ASP A 122 21.92 20.73 -16.11
C ASP A 122 22.56 19.83 -17.19
N GLU A 123 22.04 18.61 -17.38
CA GLU A 123 22.62 17.62 -18.30
C GLU A 123 22.09 17.75 -19.74
N LEU A 124 20.81 18.07 -19.92
CA LEU A 124 20.13 18.01 -21.21
C LEU A 124 19.61 19.38 -21.70
N GLY A 125 19.74 20.42 -20.87
CA GLY A 125 19.37 21.80 -21.20
C GLY A 125 18.02 22.26 -20.66
N PRO A 126 17.73 23.57 -20.77
CA PRO A 126 16.61 24.22 -20.08
C PRO A 126 15.23 23.72 -20.51
N VAL A 127 15.05 23.41 -21.80
CA VAL A 127 13.76 22.90 -22.33
C VAL A 127 13.41 21.57 -21.68
N LEU A 128 14.35 20.62 -21.67
CA LEU A 128 14.13 19.30 -21.07
C LEU A 128 14.01 19.37 -19.55
N GLY A 129 14.68 20.31 -18.90
CA GLY A 129 14.46 20.63 -17.49
C GLY A 129 13.00 21.04 -17.19
N VAL A 130 12.43 21.94 -17.99
CA VAL A 130 11.04 22.37 -17.84
C VAL A 130 10.06 21.22 -18.13
N VAL A 131 10.27 20.47 -19.22
CA VAL A 131 9.42 19.31 -19.55
C VAL A 131 9.45 18.29 -18.41
N THR A 132 10.64 18.00 -17.86
CA THR A 132 10.80 17.10 -16.72
C THR A 132 10.08 17.64 -15.49
N GLY A 133 10.21 18.93 -15.17
CA GLY A 133 9.52 19.56 -14.05
C GLY A 133 7.99 19.44 -14.14
N VAL A 134 7.44 19.72 -15.33
CA VAL A 134 6.00 19.55 -15.60
C VAL A 134 5.57 18.08 -15.46
N ALA A 135 6.35 17.15 -16.02
CA ALA A 135 6.07 15.73 -15.90
C ALA A 135 6.09 15.25 -14.43
N VAL A 136 7.08 15.69 -13.64
CA VAL A 136 7.17 15.40 -12.20
C VAL A 136 5.93 15.92 -11.46
N LEU A 137 5.46 17.13 -11.75
CA LEU A 137 4.26 17.68 -11.13
C LEU A 137 3.03 16.78 -11.39
N PHE A 138 2.81 16.37 -12.65
CA PHE A 138 1.72 15.46 -12.99
C PHE A 138 1.86 14.09 -12.31
N ILE A 139 3.07 13.53 -12.26
CA ILE A 139 3.35 12.25 -11.58
C ILE A 139 2.99 12.35 -10.09
N VAL A 140 3.43 13.42 -9.41
CA VAL A 140 3.12 13.61 -7.97
C VAL A 140 1.63 13.74 -7.75
N ILE A 141 0.92 14.53 -8.55
CA ILE A 141 -0.53 14.73 -8.41
C ILE A 141 -1.28 13.40 -8.61
N ILE A 142 -1.00 12.67 -9.69
CA ILE A 142 -1.68 11.40 -10.00
C ILE A 142 -1.35 10.34 -8.96
N ALA A 143 -0.07 10.21 -8.58
CA ALA A 143 0.36 9.24 -7.58
C ALA A 143 -0.29 9.51 -6.21
N MET A 144 -0.31 10.77 -5.77
CA MET A 144 -0.95 11.17 -4.50
C MET A 144 -2.47 11.03 -4.54
N ALA A 145 -3.12 11.32 -5.67
CA ALA A 145 -4.56 11.12 -5.82
C ALA A 145 -4.94 9.64 -5.75
N GLY A 146 -4.24 8.78 -6.50
CA GLY A 146 -4.50 7.34 -6.52
C GLY A 146 -4.23 6.68 -5.17
N LEU A 147 -3.03 6.91 -4.60
CA LEU A 147 -2.65 6.34 -3.31
C LEU A 147 -3.48 6.93 -2.16
N GLY A 148 -3.74 8.23 -2.19
CA GLY A 148 -4.55 8.93 -1.19
C GLY A 148 -5.98 8.40 -1.13
N ASN A 149 -6.61 8.14 -2.29
CA ASN A 149 -7.95 7.58 -2.33
C ASN A 149 -8.03 6.20 -1.66
N VAL A 150 -7.03 5.34 -1.88
CA VAL A 150 -6.96 4.03 -1.22
C VAL A 150 -6.80 4.17 0.29
N VAL A 151 -5.89 5.04 0.74
CA VAL A 151 -5.64 5.27 2.17
C VAL A 151 -6.87 5.85 2.86
N VAL A 152 -7.51 6.87 2.28
CA VAL A 152 -8.74 7.47 2.80
C VAL A 152 -9.87 6.45 2.82
N GLY A 153 -9.99 5.63 1.77
CA GLY A 153 -10.96 4.53 1.73
C GLY A 153 -10.77 3.54 2.88
N ALA A 154 -9.53 3.11 3.13
CA ALA A 154 -9.22 2.17 4.21
C ALA A 154 -9.39 2.78 5.62
N LEU A 155 -9.07 4.06 5.80
CA LEU A 155 -9.17 4.74 7.09
C LEU A 155 -10.60 5.18 7.44
N ALA A 156 -11.40 5.60 6.46
CA ALA A 156 -12.78 6.03 6.69
C ALA A 156 -13.65 4.94 7.32
N GLU A 157 -13.39 3.68 6.98
CA GLU A 157 -14.11 2.52 7.50
C GLU A 157 -13.53 1.99 8.82
N SER A 158 -12.40 2.54 9.31
CA SER A 158 -11.63 1.96 10.40
C SER A 158 -11.18 2.98 11.44
N ALA A 159 -11.97 3.11 12.52
CA ALA A 159 -11.57 3.86 13.73
C ALA A 159 -10.24 3.36 14.29
N TRP A 160 -10.01 2.04 14.24
CA TRP A 160 -8.76 1.40 14.65
C TRP A 160 -7.57 1.95 13.83
N GLY A 161 -7.73 2.05 12.51
CA GLY A 161 -6.74 2.61 11.60
C GLY A 161 -6.46 4.08 11.88
N VAL A 162 -7.50 4.91 12.00
CA VAL A 162 -7.37 6.35 12.26
C VAL A 162 -6.66 6.61 13.59
N PHE A 163 -7.04 5.90 14.65
CA PHE A 163 -6.39 5.99 15.96
C PHE A 163 -4.92 5.62 15.91
N THR A 164 -4.59 4.46 15.30
CA THR A 164 -3.22 3.95 15.27
C THR A 164 -2.31 4.85 14.42
N VAL A 165 -2.78 5.29 13.26
CA VAL A 165 -2.04 6.23 12.40
C VAL A 165 -1.90 7.59 13.09
N GLY A 166 -2.95 8.09 13.73
CA GLY A 166 -2.94 9.33 14.49
C GLY A 166 -1.87 9.33 15.59
N LEU A 167 -1.78 8.24 16.38
CA LEU A 167 -0.77 8.10 17.42
C LEU A 167 0.65 7.91 16.89
N SER A 168 0.83 7.43 15.65
CA SER A 168 2.16 7.32 15.06
C SER A 168 2.86 8.68 14.90
N ILE A 169 2.10 9.78 14.74
CA ILE A 169 2.62 11.14 14.59
C ILE A 169 3.32 11.64 15.87
N PRO A 170 2.68 11.70 17.06
CA PRO A 170 3.35 12.10 18.28
C PRO A 170 4.47 11.14 18.67
N ILE A 171 4.31 9.83 18.44
CA ILE A 171 5.40 8.86 18.70
C ILE A 171 6.63 9.20 17.84
N ALA A 172 6.44 9.50 16.56
CA ALA A 172 7.52 9.90 15.66
C ALA A 172 8.18 11.21 16.09
N LEU A 173 7.41 12.21 16.52
CA LEU A 173 7.97 13.46 17.05
C LEU A 173 8.84 13.22 18.28
N LEU A 174 8.38 12.38 19.23
CA LEU A 174 9.15 11.99 20.41
C LEU A 174 10.44 11.26 20.00
N MET A 175 10.37 10.38 19.02
CA MET A 175 11.56 9.71 18.47
C MET A 175 12.53 10.70 17.85
N GLY A 176 12.07 11.64 17.02
CA GLY A 176 12.91 12.65 16.39
C GLY A 176 13.64 13.53 17.43
N ILE A 177 12.90 14.02 18.41
CA ILE A 177 13.46 14.83 19.51
C ILE A 177 14.46 14.01 20.34
N HIS A 178 14.15 12.75 20.68
CA HIS A 178 15.06 11.92 21.47
C HIS A 178 16.34 11.59 20.70
N ILE A 179 16.23 11.19 19.43
CA ILE A 179 17.37 10.82 18.60
C ILE A 179 18.29 12.03 18.40
N TYR A 180 17.75 13.13 17.88
CA TYR A 180 18.57 14.24 17.39
C TYR A 180 18.74 15.35 18.44
N GLY A 181 17.69 15.70 19.19
CA GLY A 181 17.73 16.75 20.21
C GLY A 181 18.42 16.32 21.50
N VAL A 182 18.05 15.16 22.07
CA VAL A 182 18.57 14.69 23.37
C VAL A 182 19.88 13.91 23.21
N ARG A 183 19.96 13.04 22.19
CA ARG A 183 21.05 12.08 22.02
C ARG A 183 22.01 12.42 20.88
N GLY A 184 21.84 13.58 20.23
CA GLY A 184 22.75 14.10 19.21
C GLY A 184 22.97 13.20 17.99
N GLY A 185 22.00 12.36 17.65
CA GLY A 185 22.09 11.38 16.56
C GLY A 185 22.93 10.13 16.90
N SER A 186 23.27 9.91 18.17
CA SER A 186 24.07 8.74 18.59
C SER A 186 23.36 7.41 18.31
N VAL A 187 24.14 6.37 18.02
CA VAL A 187 23.64 5.00 17.80
C VAL A 187 22.82 4.50 18.99
N ARG A 188 23.21 4.86 20.21
CA ARG A 188 22.45 4.54 21.43
C ARG A 188 21.09 5.23 21.43
N GLY A 189 21.02 6.52 21.09
CA GLY A 189 19.76 7.25 21.01
C GLY A 189 18.81 6.67 19.96
N ILE A 190 19.34 6.29 18.79
CA ILE A 190 18.58 5.59 17.74
C ILE A 190 18.00 4.28 18.28
N ARG A 191 18.81 3.46 18.97
CA ARG A 191 18.34 2.20 19.55
C ARG A 191 17.24 2.41 20.61
N GLU A 192 17.45 3.35 21.53
CA GLU A 192 16.47 3.69 22.58
C GLU A 192 15.14 4.17 21.97
N ALA A 193 15.19 5.12 21.04
CA ALA A 193 14.01 5.63 20.35
C ALA A 193 13.33 4.55 19.49
N SER A 194 14.08 3.66 18.83
CA SER A 194 13.51 2.57 18.04
C SER A 194 12.74 1.59 18.92
N ILE A 195 13.34 1.15 20.03
CA ILE A 195 12.68 0.22 20.95
C ILE A 195 11.44 0.87 21.56
N GLY A 196 11.58 2.11 22.08
CA GLY A 196 10.46 2.84 22.65
C GLY A 196 9.34 3.10 21.63
N GLY A 197 9.70 3.55 20.43
CA GLY A 197 8.76 3.83 19.35
C GLY A 197 7.99 2.59 18.88
N VAL A 198 8.68 1.47 18.67
CA VAL A 198 8.03 0.20 18.27
C VAL A 198 7.11 -0.32 19.38
N ILE A 199 7.53 -0.25 20.64
CA ILE A 199 6.68 -0.65 21.78
C ILE A 199 5.44 0.25 21.85
N LEU A 200 5.61 1.57 21.78
CA LEU A 200 4.50 2.52 21.82
C LEU A 200 3.55 2.33 20.64
N LEU A 201 4.07 2.01 19.46
CA LEU A 201 3.26 1.73 18.28
C LEU A 201 2.50 0.40 18.41
N ALA A 202 3.11 -0.64 18.97
CA ALA A 202 2.43 -1.89 19.27
C ALA A 202 1.33 -1.70 20.33
N VAL A 203 1.60 -0.90 21.37
CA VAL A 203 0.59 -0.50 22.36
C VAL A 203 -0.52 0.29 21.70
N ALA A 204 -0.21 1.25 20.82
CA ALA A 204 -1.20 2.02 20.07
C ALA A 204 -2.06 1.13 19.17
N LEU A 205 -1.48 0.12 18.52
CA LEU A 205 -2.21 -0.85 17.71
C LEU A 205 -3.18 -1.68 18.57
N VAL A 206 -2.73 -2.19 19.72
CA VAL A 206 -3.58 -2.98 20.62
C VAL A 206 -4.66 -2.10 21.26
N ALA A 207 -4.29 -0.92 21.76
CA ALA A 207 -5.22 0.06 22.32
C ALA A 207 -6.26 0.52 21.30
N GLY A 208 -5.86 0.67 20.03
CA GLY A 208 -6.75 1.07 18.96
C GLY A 208 -7.89 0.08 18.70
N LYS A 209 -7.65 -1.22 18.93
CA LYS A 209 -8.73 -2.22 18.89
C LYS A 209 -9.73 -1.98 20.02
N PHE A 210 -9.26 -1.78 21.25
CA PHE A 210 -10.13 -1.47 22.39
C PHE A 210 -10.91 -0.16 22.19
N VAL A 211 -10.29 0.86 21.58
CA VAL A 211 -10.96 2.12 21.24
C VAL A 211 -12.05 1.89 20.18
N ALA A 212 -11.76 1.12 19.13
CA ALA A 212 -12.72 0.80 18.07
C ALA A 212 -13.92 -0.04 18.57
N ASP A 213 -13.71 -0.87 19.59
CA ASP A 213 -14.78 -1.68 20.21
C ASP A 213 -15.55 -0.92 21.31
N SER A 214 -15.10 0.29 21.67
CA SER A 214 -15.70 1.12 22.74
C SER A 214 -16.62 2.21 22.21
N GLY A 215 -17.32 2.91 23.12
CA GLY A 215 -18.11 4.11 22.78
C GLY A 215 -17.28 5.30 22.26
N TYR A 216 -15.94 5.21 22.28
CA TYR A 216 -15.05 6.23 21.69
C TYR A 216 -14.78 6.02 20.20
N ALA A 217 -15.29 4.94 19.59
CA ALA A 217 -15.07 4.65 18.17
C ALA A 217 -15.50 5.80 17.26
N ASP A 218 -16.63 6.46 17.57
CA ASP A 218 -17.19 7.55 16.78
C ASP A 218 -16.30 8.80 16.76
N LEU A 219 -15.44 8.98 17.76
CA LEU A 219 -14.46 10.07 17.76
C LEU A 219 -13.41 9.89 16.65
N PHE A 220 -13.12 8.65 16.27
CA PHE A 220 -12.11 8.31 15.27
C PHE A 220 -12.72 7.84 13.93
N ARG A 221 -14.06 7.72 13.86
CA ARG A 221 -14.77 7.53 12.59
C ARG A 221 -15.01 8.88 11.94
N HIS A 222 -14.35 9.11 10.82
CA HIS A 222 -14.44 10.36 10.09
C HIS A 222 -14.86 10.12 8.64
N SER A 223 -15.59 11.09 8.08
CA SER A 223 -15.96 11.06 6.68
C SER A 223 -14.72 11.07 5.78
N LYS A 224 -14.83 10.50 4.57
CA LYS A 224 -13.77 10.55 3.55
C LYS A 224 -13.30 11.98 3.29
N THR A 225 -14.23 12.94 3.21
CA THR A 225 -13.91 14.36 3.02
C THR A 225 -13.09 14.94 4.16
N THR A 226 -13.48 14.67 5.40
CA THR A 226 -12.76 15.12 6.60
C THR A 226 -11.35 14.54 6.63
N LEU A 227 -11.20 13.23 6.35
CA LEU A 227 -9.90 12.58 6.31
C LEU A 227 -9.00 13.12 5.20
N THR A 228 -9.54 13.35 4.00
CA THR A 228 -8.78 13.96 2.90
C THR A 228 -8.24 15.33 3.28
N LEU A 229 -9.07 16.19 3.88
CA LEU A 229 -8.64 17.52 4.34
C LEU A 229 -7.62 17.42 5.48
N ALA A 230 -7.83 16.52 6.44
CA ALA A 230 -6.93 16.31 7.56
C ALA A 230 -5.55 15.80 7.12
N ILE A 231 -5.51 14.83 6.19
CA ILE A 231 -4.26 14.32 5.60
C ILE A 231 -3.56 15.42 4.79
N GLY A 232 -4.31 16.24 4.04
CA GLY A 232 -3.76 17.38 3.32
C GLY A 232 -3.14 18.42 4.27
N ALA A 233 -3.84 18.79 5.34
CA ALA A 233 -3.35 19.70 6.37
C ALA A 233 -2.11 19.14 7.09
N TYR A 234 -2.14 17.85 7.44
CA TYR A 234 -0.99 17.14 8.01
C TYR A 234 0.20 17.13 7.05
N GLY A 235 -0.02 16.85 5.76
CA GLY A 235 1.02 16.85 4.74
C GLY A 235 1.67 18.22 4.59
N PHE A 236 0.88 19.29 4.65
CA PHE A 236 1.40 20.66 4.68
C PHE A 236 2.28 20.91 5.92
N ILE A 237 1.78 20.61 7.13
CA ILE A 237 2.55 20.76 8.37
C ILE A 237 3.85 19.95 8.32
N ALA A 238 3.78 18.69 7.88
CA ALA A 238 4.94 17.81 7.78
C ALA A 238 5.97 18.29 6.75
N SER A 239 5.55 18.99 5.70
CA SER A 239 6.46 19.55 4.69
C SER A 239 7.22 20.79 5.17
N VAL A 240 6.69 21.50 6.17
CA VAL A 240 7.31 22.70 6.77
C VAL A 240 8.24 22.34 7.92
N LEU A 241 7.94 21.27 8.66
CA LEU A 241 8.78 20.83 9.77
C LEU A 241 10.12 20.28 9.28
N PRO A 242 11.20 20.43 10.07
CA PRO A 242 12.50 19.84 9.76
C PRO A 242 12.40 18.33 9.50
N VAL A 243 13.13 17.84 8.49
CA VAL A 243 13.01 16.46 8.01
C VAL A 243 13.35 15.45 9.12
N TRP A 244 14.31 15.79 9.98
CA TRP A 244 14.77 14.96 11.09
C TRP A 244 13.77 14.92 12.26
N LEU A 245 12.83 15.88 12.34
CA LEU A 245 11.90 16.00 13.45
C LEU A 245 10.69 15.09 13.27
N LEU A 246 10.09 15.10 12.08
CA LEU A 246 8.86 14.35 11.81
C LEU A 246 9.04 13.35 10.67
N LEU A 247 9.36 13.81 9.47
CA LEU A 247 9.31 12.97 8.26
C LEU A 247 10.18 11.70 8.40
N CYS A 248 11.46 11.87 8.70
CA CYS A 248 12.43 10.78 8.80
C CYS A 248 12.14 9.83 9.97
N PRO A 249 11.92 10.29 11.22
CA PRO A 249 11.53 9.41 12.33
C PRO A 249 10.22 8.66 12.09
N ARG A 250 9.22 9.31 11.47
CA ARG A 250 7.92 8.70 11.17
C ARG A 250 8.04 7.60 10.13
N ASP A 251 8.78 7.85 9.06
CA ASP A 251 9.00 6.87 7.99
C ASP A 251 9.88 5.71 8.48
N TYR A 252 10.88 6.01 9.32
CA TYR A 252 11.66 4.99 10.01
C TYR A 252 10.80 4.11 10.94
N LEU A 253 9.92 4.71 11.74
CA LEU A 253 8.99 3.98 12.61
C LEU A 253 8.03 3.10 11.79
N SER A 254 7.45 3.64 10.72
CA SER A 254 6.53 2.90 9.84
C SER A 254 7.20 1.70 9.16
N SER A 255 8.51 1.80 8.88
CA SER A 255 9.26 0.70 8.27
C SER A 255 9.29 -0.57 9.12
N TYR A 256 9.30 -0.45 10.45
CA TYR A 256 9.23 -1.62 11.33
C TYR A 256 7.92 -2.40 11.14
N LEU A 257 6.79 -1.71 11.06
CA LEU A 257 5.51 -2.36 10.78
C LEU A 257 5.48 -2.99 9.40
N LYS A 258 5.95 -2.26 8.37
CA LYS A 258 5.95 -2.75 6.98
C LYS A 258 6.83 -3.99 6.84
N ILE A 259 8.12 -3.89 7.20
CA ILE A 259 9.08 -4.99 7.12
C ILE A 259 8.66 -6.15 8.01
N GLY A 260 8.24 -5.88 9.25
CA GLY A 260 7.78 -6.90 10.18
C GLY A 260 6.58 -7.68 9.62
N THR A 261 5.60 -6.99 9.06
CA THR A 261 4.43 -7.63 8.43
C THR A 261 4.85 -8.50 7.24
N ILE A 262 5.73 -8.01 6.36
CA ILE A 262 6.22 -8.78 5.21
C ILE A 262 6.95 -10.03 5.67
N VAL A 263 7.82 -9.94 6.67
CA VAL A 263 8.54 -11.09 7.23
C VAL A 263 7.56 -12.13 7.78
N LEU A 264 6.54 -11.70 8.53
CA LEU A 264 5.50 -12.61 9.03
C LEU A 264 4.74 -13.29 7.90
N LEU A 265 4.38 -12.55 6.83
CA LEU A 265 3.70 -13.12 5.66
C LEU A 265 4.58 -14.11 4.90
N VAL A 266 5.86 -13.80 4.70
CA VAL A 266 6.82 -14.70 4.05
C VAL A 266 6.96 -15.99 4.84
N VAL A 267 7.15 -15.89 6.17
CA VAL A 267 7.20 -17.07 7.04
C VAL A 267 5.88 -17.85 6.98
N GLY A 268 4.74 -17.17 7.02
CA GLY A 268 3.43 -17.78 6.87
C GLY A 268 3.27 -18.56 5.56
N ILE A 269 3.70 -17.98 4.44
CA ILE A 269 3.68 -18.65 3.12
C ILE A 269 4.57 -19.89 3.12
N LEU A 270 5.75 -19.83 3.73
CA LEU A 270 6.68 -20.96 3.79
C LEU A 270 6.15 -22.10 4.67
N LEU A 271 5.49 -21.78 5.79
CA LEU A 271 4.95 -22.76 6.73
C LEU A 271 3.66 -23.40 6.22
N VAL A 272 2.71 -22.58 5.72
CA VAL A 272 1.43 -23.07 5.21
C VAL A 272 1.60 -23.73 3.84
N ASN A 273 2.53 -23.22 3.03
CA ASN A 273 2.82 -23.67 1.67
C ASN A 273 1.56 -23.93 0.80
N PRO A 274 0.66 -22.94 0.66
CA PRO A 274 -0.59 -23.13 -0.05
C PRO A 274 -0.36 -23.39 -1.55
N PRO A 275 -1.27 -24.12 -2.21
CA PRO A 275 -1.26 -24.21 -3.66
C PRO A 275 -1.66 -22.87 -4.28
N ILE A 276 -0.92 -22.47 -5.32
CA ILE A 276 -1.32 -21.39 -6.23
C ILE A 276 -2.48 -21.94 -7.08
N GLN A 277 -3.64 -21.32 -6.94
CA GLN A 277 -4.90 -21.67 -7.61
C GLN A 277 -5.02 -20.99 -8.98
N MET A 278 -4.48 -19.78 -9.13
CA MET A 278 -4.47 -19.10 -10.43
C MET A 278 -3.67 -19.89 -11.47
N PRO A 279 -4.13 -19.94 -12.73
CA PRO A 279 -3.35 -20.55 -13.80
C PRO A 279 -2.02 -19.82 -13.97
N GLY A 280 -1.01 -20.52 -14.48
CA GLY A 280 0.29 -19.89 -14.78
C GLY A 280 0.13 -18.70 -15.74
N VAL A 281 -0.76 -18.86 -16.73
CA VAL A 281 -1.18 -17.83 -17.68
C VAL A 281 -2.68 -17.98 -17.88
N SER A 282 -3.44 -16.89 -17.75
CA SER A 282 -4.90 -16.90 -17.90
C SER A 282 -5.36 -16.77 -19.36
N GLU A 283 -6.66 -16.93 -19.61
CA GLU A 283 -7.28 -16.58 -20.90
C GLU A 283 -7.28 -15.07 -21.20
N TYR A 284 -7.12 -14.20 -20.20
CA TYR A 284 -7.20 -12.74 -20.35
C TYR A 284 -5.92 -12.09 -20.90
N VAL A 285 -4.94 -12.88 -21.34
CA VAL A 285 -3.67 -12.37 -21.92
C VAL A 285 -3.91 -11.50 -23.14
N SER A 286 -4.88 -11.84 -23.98
CA SER A 286 -5.28 -11.04 -25.14
C SER A 286 -6.24 -9.89 -24.81
N GLY A 287 -6.57 -9.70 -23.54
CA GLY A 287 -7.52 -8.69 -23.07
C GLY A 287 -8.91 -9.28 -22.80
N GLY A 288 -9.87 -8.41 -22.52
CA GLY A 288 -11.23 -8.80 -22.13
C GLY A 288 -11.37 -9.19 -20.65
N GLY A 289 -10.33 -8.95 -19.84
CA GLY A 289 -10.33 -9.28 -18.43
C GLY A 289 -11.40 -8.53 -17.62
N PRO A 290 -11.86 -9.12 -16.49
CA PRO A 290 -12.89 -8.52 -15.66
C PRO A 290 -12.39 -7.25 -14.96
N ILE A 291 -11.11 -7.19 -14.57
CA ILE A 291 -10.49 -6.08 -13.83
C ILE A 291 -9.79 -5.11 -14.80
N ILE A 292 -8.88 -5.62 -15.63
CA ILE A 292 -8.18 -4.85 -16.66
C ILE A 292 -8.68 -5.30 -18.02
N LYS A 293 -9.28 -4.38 -18.77
CA LYS A 293 -9.91 -4.65 -20.07
C LYS A 293 -8.90 -4.89 -21.19
N GLY A 294 -7.73 -4.27 -21.10
CA GLY A 294 -6.67 -4.40 -22.10
C GLY A 294 -5.86 -5.69 -22.00
N PRO A 295 -5.06 -6.00 -23.04
CA PRO A 295 -4.18 -7.17 -23.07
C PRO A 295 -3.03 -7.10 -22.06
N LEU A 296 -2.33 -8.22 -21.87
CA LEU A 296 -1.17 -8.33 -20.96
C LEU A 296 -0.13 -7.24 -21.22
N PHE A 297 0.25 -7.02 -22.47
CA PHE A 297 1.12 -5.92 -22.87
C PHE A 297 0.28 -4.75 -23.40
N PRO A 298 0.44 -3.52 -22.89
CA PRO A 298 1.43 -3.06 -21.91
C PRO A 298 0.93 -3.12 -20.45
N PHE A 299 -0.29 -3.59 -20.19
CA PHE A 299 -0.96 -3.33 -18.92
C PHE A 299 -0.32 -4.00 -17.71
N VAL A 300 0.26 -5.20 -17.80
CA VAL A 300 1.00 -5.79 -16.66
C VAL A 300 2.15 -4.88 -16.21
N PHE A 301 2.86 -4.27 -17.17
CA PHE A 301 4.00 -3.39 -16.88
C PHE A 301 3.57 -2.06 -16.26
N ILE A 302 2.39 -1.56 -16.65
CA ILE A 302 1.82 -0.32 -16.13
C ILE A 302 1.18 -0.55 -14.75
N THR A 303 0.41 -1.64 -14.61
CA THR A 303 -0.30 -2.00 -13.38
C THR A 303 0.67 -2.38 -12.26
N ILE A 304 1.70 -3.16 -12.58
CA ILE A 304 2.79 -3.50 -11.66
C ILE A 304 3.97 -2.53 -11.92
N ALA A 305 3.72 -1.22 -11.84
CA ALA A 305 4.79 -0.24 -11.85
C ALA A 305 5.50 -0.24 -10.48
N CYS A 306 4.77 0.02 -9.40
CA CYS A 306 5.32 -0.08 -8.04
C CYS A 306 5.59 -1.54 -7.68
N GLY A 307 6.74 -1.81 -7.05
CA GLY A 307 7.28 -3.16 -6.86
C GLY A 307 8.12 -3.72 -8.02
N ALA A 308 8.12 -3.11 -9.21
CA ALA A 308 8.99 -3.49 -10.33
C ALA A 308 9.85 -2.30 -10.84
N ILE A 309 9.21 -1.23 -11.30
CA ILE A 309 9.84 0.01 -11.76
C ILE A 309 8.86 1.19 -11.60
N SER A 310 9.14 2.07 -10.64
CA SER A 310 8.28 3.22 -10.34
C SER A 310 9.01 4.56 -10.50
N GLY A 311 8.47 5.45 -11.34
CA GLY A 311 9.01 6.81 -11.51
C GLY A 311 8.94 7.69 -10.26
N PHE A 312 8.07 7.35 -9.30
CA PHE A 312 7.98 8.08 -8.02
C PHE A 312 9.24 7.90 -7.16
N HIS A 313 9.94 6.76 -7.28
CA HIS A 313 11.12 6.49 -6.45
C HIS A 313 12.26 7.40 -6.84
N ALA A 314 12.42 7.68 -8.13
CA ALA A 314 13.35 8.70 -8.61
C ALA A 314 13.11 10.09 -7.98
N LEU A 315 11.89 10.42 -7.58
CA LEU A 315 11.59 11.67 -6.86
C LEU A 315 12.05 11.62 -5.40
N VAL A 316 11.91 10.47 -4.74
CA VAL A 316 12.42 10.26 -3.37
C VAL A 316 13.95 10.23 -3.36
N SER A 317 14.56 9.53 -4.33
CA SER A 317 15.99 9.40 -4.55
C SER A 317 16.68 10.66 -5.03
N SER A 318 15.97 11.59 -5.68
CA SER A 318 16.49 12.92 -6.01
C SER A 318 15.98 14.04 -5.09
N GLY A 319 15.13 13.72 -4.12
CA GLY A 319 14.45 14.71 -3.29
C GLY A 319 14.95 14.73 -1.85
N THR A 320 14.50 13.78 -1.03
CA THR A 320 14.74 13.80 0.43
C THR A 320 15.95 12.96 0.84
N THR A 321 16.08 11.77 0.27
CA THR A 321 17.13 10.81 0.62
C THR A 321 18.56 11.31 0.40
N PRO A 322 18.91 11.94 -0.74
CA PRO A 322 20.28 12.38 -0.98
C PRO A 322 20.70 13.48 0.00
N LYS A 323 19.76 14.26 0.54
CA LYS A 323 20.03 15.35 1.49
C LYS A 323 20.37 14.86 2.90
N MET A 324 20.08 13.58 3.20
CA MET A 324 20.30 12.99 4.53
C MET A 324 21.40 11.93 4.58
N ILE A 325 21.92 11.53 3.42
CA ILE A 325 22.84 10.40 3.32
C ILE A 325 24.24 10.72 3.85
N ASP A 326 24.70 9.91 4.80
CA ASP A 326 25.96 10.16 5.50
C ASP A 326 27.22 9.83 4.67
N LYS A 327 27.17 8.77 3.85
CA LYS A 327 28.29 8.30 3.01
C LYS A 327 27.78 7.81 1.67
N GLU A 328 28.60 7.93 0.64
CA GLU A 328 28.21 7.50 -0.71
C GLU A 328 27.95 5.98 -0.77
N SER A 329 28.74 5.17 -0.06
CA SER A 329 28.53 3.71 0.05
C SER A 329 27.17 3.32 0.63
N HIS A 330 26.53 4.20 1.40
CA HIS A 330 25.18 3.96 1.94
C HIS A 330 24.11 3.96 0.85
N ALA A 331 24.37 4.50 -0.35
CA ALA A 331 23.39 4.51 -1.43
C ALA A 331 23.07 3.10 -1.94
N ARG A 332 24.00 2.14 -1.81
CA ARG A 332 23.76 0.74 -2.21
C ARG A 332 22.67 0.08 -1.37
N PRO A 333 22.77 0.00 -0.02
CA PRO A 333 21.70 -0.56 0.77
C PRO A 333 20.42 0.28 0.72
N ILE A 334 20.52 1.61 0.62
CA ILE A 334 19.35 2.51 0.64
C ILE A 334 18.58 2.47 -0.68
N GLY A 335 19.19 2.80 -1.82
CA GLY A 335 18.48 2.81 -3.11
C GLY A 335 18.22 1.39 -3.63
N TYR A 336 19.29 0.63 -3.90
CA TYR A 336 19.13 -0.70 -4.49
C TYR A 336 18.45 -1.68 -3.51
N GLY A 337 18.88 -1.69 -2.25
CA GLY A 337 18.37 -2.63 -1.25
C GLY A 337 16.92 -2.40 -0.86
N ALA A 338 16.49 -1.14 -0.68
CA ALA A 338 15.09 -0.86 -0.35
C ALA A 338 14.16 -1.22 -1.51
N MET A 339 14.57 -0.98 -2.76
CA MET A 339 13.77 -1.36 -3.91
C MET A 339 13.60 -2.87 -4.05
N LEU A 340 14.63 -3.68 -3.75
CA LEU A 340 14.45 -5.14 -3.68
C LEU A 340 13.46 -5.57 -2.59
N MET A 341 13.46 -4.90 -1.44
CA MET A 341 12.50 -5.16 -0.37
C MET A 341 11.07 -4.81 -0.80
N GLU A 342 10.88 -3.75 -1.59
CA GLU A 342 9.58 -3.45 -2.20
C GLU A 342 9.16 -4.51 -3.23
N GLY A 343 10.10 -5.02 -4.05
CA GLY A 343 9.83 -6.15 -4.92
C GLY A 343 9.33 -7.38 -4.15
N LEU A 344 9.90 -7.65 -2.96
CA LEU A 344 9.44 -8.72 -2.08
C LEU A 344 8.01 -8.48 -1.56
N VAL A 345 7.62 -7.22 -1.30
CA VAL A 345 6.22 -6.86 -1.00
C VAL A 345 5.32 -7.30 -2.15
N GLY A 346 5.73 -6.96 -3.39
CA GLY A 346 4.96 -7.29 -4.58
C GLY A 346 4.82 -8.79 -4.83
N ILE A 347 5.89 -9.55 -4.63
CA ILE A 347 5.85 -11.03 -4.71
C ILE A 347 4.89 -11.60 -3.66
N THR A 348 4.95 -11.08 -2.44
CA THR A 348 4.07 -11.53 -1.34
C THR A 348 2.60 -11.24 -1.68
N ALA A 349 2.30 -10.04 -2.21
CA ALA A 349 0.96 -9.66 -2.61
C ALA A 349 0.43 -10.51 -3.78
N LEU A 350 1.28 -10.79 -4.78
CA LEU A 350 0.93 -11.65 -5.90
C LEU A 350 0.61 -13.07 -5.43
N ILE A 351 1.47 -13.64 -4.59
CA ILE A 351 1.25 -14.99 -4.04
C ILE A 351 -0.05 -15.02 -3.23
N ALA A 352 -0.30 -14.03 -2.38
CA ALA A 352 -1.54 -13.93 -1.62
C ALA A 352 -2.77 -13.89 -2.55
N ALA A 353 -2.73 -13.11 -3.63
CA ALA A 353 -3.81 -13.04 -4.62
C ALA A 353 -4.03 -14.38 -5.33
N CYS A 354 -2.95 -15.05 -5.75
CA CYS A 354 -3.02 -16.24 -6.57
C CYS A 354 -3.28 -17.54 -5.78
N VAL A 355 -3.23 -17.49 -4.44
CA VAL A 355 -3.62 -18.61 -3.55
C VAL A 355 -5.13 -18.67 -3.33
N MET A 356 -5.83 -17.53 -3.48
CA MET A 356 -7.28 -17.50 -3.37
C MET A 356 -7.94 -18.22 -4.55
N PRO A 357 -9.14 -18.80 -4.37
CA PRO A 357 -9.96 -19.25 -5.48
C PRO A 357 -10.15 -18.12 -6.52
N PRO A 358 -10.00 -18.40 -7.83
CA PRO A 358 -10.10 -17.37 -8.86
C PRO A 358 -11.41 -16.58 -8.83
N GLU A 359 -12.52 -17.24 -8.53
CA GLU A 359 -13.85 -16.67 -8.34
C GLU A 359 -13.87 -15.60 -7.23
N ASP A 360 -13.34 -15.92 -6.05
CA ASP A 360 -13.24 -15.00 -4.91
C ASP A 360 -12.36 -13.80 -5.27
N TYR A 361 -11.23 -14.08 -5.93
CA TYR A 361 -10.34 -13.03 -6.40
C TYR A 361 -11.06 -12.06 -7.35
N VAL A 362 -11.81 -12.57 -8.34
CA VAL A 362 -12.54 -11.71 -9.29
C VAL A 362 -13.65 -10.94 -8.58
N ALA A 363 -14.40 -11.58 -7.69
CA ALA A 363 -15.48 -10.94 -6.94
C ALA A 363 -14.96 -9.78 -6.08
N ILE A 364 -13.86 -9.98 -5.34
CA ILE A 364 -13.23 -8.96 -4.49
C ILE A 364 -12.76 -7.76 -5.32
N ASN A 365 -12.19 -8.00 -6.50
CA ASN A 365 -11.55 -6.95 -7.30
C ASN A 365 -12.47 -6.28 -8.32
N THR A 366 -13.67 -6.82 -8.56
CA THR A 366 -14.65 -6.20 -9.49
C THR A 366 -15.89 -5.64 -8.81
N ASP A 367 -16.15 -6.02 -7.55
CA ASP A 367 -17.32 -5.61 -6.78
C ASP A 367 -18.62 -5.64 -7.61
N PRO A 368 -19.02 -6.84 -8.07
CA PRO A 368 -20.11 -6.98 -9.04
C PRO A 368 -21.42 -6.42 -8.48
N LYS A 369 -22.23 -5.81 -9.35
CA LYS A 369 -23.54 -5.30 -8.94
C LYS A 369 -24.56 -6.44 -8.89
N ILE A 370 -25.02 -6.75 -7.69
CA ILE A 370 -26.05 -7.73 -7.37
C ILE A 370 -27.42 -7.03 -7.38
N ALA A 371 -28.43 -7.69 -7.94
CA ALA A 371 -29.80 -7.20 -7.89
C ALA A 371 -30.38 -7.28 -6.48
N MET A 372 -31.15 -6.27 -6.07
CA MET A 372 -31.81 -6.27 -4.77
C MET A 372 -32.89 -7.36 -4.67
N VAL A 373 -33.65 -7.57 -5.74
CA VAL A 373 -34.63 -8.65 -5.86
C VAL A 373 -34.29 -9.54 -7.05
N ALA A 374 -34.37 -10.85 -6.84
CA ALA A 374 -34.24 -11.84 -7.90
C ALA A 374 -35.36 -11.69 -8.94
N SER A 375 -34.99 -11.68 -10.22
CA SER A 375 -35.93 -11.60 -11.33
C SER A 375 -35.53 -12.57 -12.44
N ALA A 376 -36.43 -12.77 -13.41
CA ALA A 376 -36.11 -13.55 -14.61
C ALA A 376 -34.91 -12.95 -15.38
N GLU A 377 -34.78 -11.62 -15.38
CA GLU A 377 -33.68 -10.91 -16.04
C GLU A 377 -32.32 -11.11 -15.34
N THR A 378 -32.33 -11.43 -14.05
CA THR A 378 -31.13 -11.72 -13.28
C THR A 378 -30.85 -13.22 -13.18
N GLY A 379 -31.56 -14.05 -13.95
CA GLY A 379 -31.44 -15.51 -13.90
C GLY A 379 -31.90 -16.10 -12.56
N GLY A 380 -32.81 -15.41 -11.86
CA GLY A 380 -33.31 -15.82 -10.54
C GLY A 380 -32.35 -15.50 -9.39
N THR A 381 -31.37 -14.62 -9.60
CA THR A 381 -30.38 -14.25 -8.58
C THR A 381 -30.58 -12.84 -8.05
N GLY A 382 -30.38 -12.65 -6.75
CA GLY A 382 -30.56 -11.37 -6.09
C GLY A 382 -30.38 -11.50 -4.58
N LEU A 383 -30.23 -10.37 -3.89
CA LEU A 383 -30.10 -10.35 -2.44
C LEU A 383 -31.34 -10.97 -1.77
N ALA A 384 -32.53 -10.50 -2.16
CA ALA A 384 -33.82 -11.07 -1.81
C ALA A 384 -34.39 -11.90 -2.97
N ARG A 385 -35.16 -12.95 -2.66
CA ARG A 385 -35.86 -13.81 -3.63
C ARG A 385 -37.13 -13.16 -4.18
N SER A 386 -37.72 -12.24 -3.42
CA SER A 386 -38.94 -11.54 -3.80
C SER A 386 -39.01 -10.14 -3.18
N HIS A 387 -39.88 -9.30 -3.73
CA HIS A 387 -40.15 -7.97 -3.18
C HIS A 387 -40.64 -8.04 -1.73
N GLU A 388 -41.48 -9.03 -1.41
CA GLU A 388 -41.98 -9.26 -0.04
C GLU A 388 -40.85 -9.63 0.93
N GLU A 389 -39.88 -10.43 0.49
CA GLU A 389 -38.70 -10.74 1.31
C GLU A 389 -37.84 -9.51 1.55
N LEU A 390 -37.66 -8.65 0.54
CA LEU A 390 -36.91 -7.42 0.70
C LEU A 390 -37.57 -6.46 1.70
N VAL A 391 -38.90 -6.32 1.64
CA VAL A 391 -39.66 -5.42 2.53
C VAL A 391 -39.66 -5.92 3.98
N ARG A 392 -39.64 -7.25 4.21
CA ARG A 392 -39.57 -7.82 5.57
C ARG A 392 -38.34 -7.37 6.36
N VAL A 393 -37.24 -7.12 5.67
CA VAL A 393 -35.95 -6.73 6.28
C VAL A 393 -35.98 -5.31 6.81
N GLU A 394 -36.92 -4.46 6.39
CA GLU A 394 -37.01 -3.04 6.76
C GLU A 394 -36.87 -2.81 8.27
N GLY A 395 -37.49 -3.67 9.09
CA GLY A 395 -37.47 -3.58 10.55
C GLY A 395 -36.16 -4.08 11.20
N ALA A 396 -35.36 -4.86 10.49
CA ALA A 396 -34.06 -5.37 10.93
C ALA A 396 -32.88 -4.50 10.48
N LEU A 397 -33.10 -3.52 9.59
CA LEU A 397 -32.05 -2.60 9.14
C LEU A 397 -31.61 -1.68 10.28
N THR A 398 -30.32 -1.77 10.63
CA THR A 398 -29.68 -0.80 11.52
C THR A 398 -29.51 0.56 10.81
N PRO A 399 -29.28 1.66 11.55
CA PRO A 399 -28.92 2.94 10.94
C PRO A 399 -27.72 2.85 9.98
N HIS A 400 -26.76 1.98 10.31
CA HIS A 400 -25.60 1.70 9.47
C HIS A 400 -25.99 0.99 8.16
N ASP A 401 -26.87 -0.02 8.22
CA ASP A 401 -27.37 -0.72 7.04
C ASP A 401 -28.07 0.24 6.07
N ARG A 402 -28.92 1.14 6.60
CA ARG A 402 -29.60 2.16 5.79
C ARG A 402 -28.60 3.10 5.11
N GLN A 403 -27.54 3.48 5.81
CA GLN A 403 -26.48 4.31 5.25
C GLN A 403 -25.71 3.57 4.14
N ILE A 404 -25.38 2.29 4.32
CA ILE A 404 -24.71 1.46 3.30
C ILE A 404 -25.56 1.40 2.02
N LEU A 405 -26.86 1.15 2.19
CA LEU A 405 -27.85 1.09 1.11
C LEU A 405 -28.14 2.46 0.48
N GLY A 406 -27.70 3.56 1.10
CA GLY A 406 -27.93 4.92 0.60
C GLY A 406 -29.37 5.41 0.77
N LEU A 407 -30.13 4.81 1.69
CA LEU A 407 -31.50 5.21 2.01
C LEU A 407 -31.51 6.51 2.79
N ARG A 408 -32.38 7.45 2.41
CA ARG A 408 -32.64 8.66 3.20
C ARG A 408 -33.43 8.30 4.47
N PRO A 409 -33.40 9.16 5.51
CA PRO A 409 -34.22 8.98 6.69
C PRO A 409 -35.71 8.84 6.31
N GLY A 410 -36.33 7.72 6.67
CA GLY A 410 -37.73 7.40 6.33
C GLY A 410 -37.98 6.83 4.94
N GLU A 411 -36.96 6.70 4.09
CA GLU A 411 -37.08 6.07 2.77
C GLU A 411 -37.07 4.54 2.88
N SER A 412 -38.11 3.87 2.42
CA SER A 412 -38.23 2.40 2.50
C SER A 412 -37.24 1.69 1.57
N ILE A 413 -36.72 0.54 1.99
CA ILE A 413 -35.90 -0.37 1.18
C ILE A 413 -36.61 -0.83 -0.10
N ALA A 414 -37.95 -0.80 -0.14
CA ALA A 414 -38.74 -1.15 -1.32
C ALA A 414 -38.38 -0.31 -2.55
N THR A 415 -37.90 0.94 -2.37
CA THR A 415 -37.48 1.81 -3.48
C THR A 415 -36.22 1.30 -4.19
N LEU A 416 -35.49 0.38 -3.56
CA LEU A 416 -34.29 -0.24 -4.10
C LEU A 416 -34.57 -1.55 -4.85
N ALA A 417 -35.82 -2.03 -4.88
CA ALA A 417 -36.13 -3.38 -5.37
C ALA A 417 -35.62 -3.68 -6.79
N ASP A 418 -35.71 -2.70 -7.69
CA ASP A 418 -35.27 -2.83 -9.09
C ASP A 418 -33.81 -2.40 -9.31
N GLN A 419 -33.10 -2.04 -8.24
CA GLN A 419 -31.72 -1.58 -8.31
C GLN A 419 -30.73 -2.75 -8.25
N LYS A 420 -29.56 -2.54 -8.87
CA LYS A 420 -28.38 -3.38 -8.68
C LYS A 420 -27.35 -2.60 -7.87
N LEU A 421 -26.99 -3.13 -6.71
CA LEU A 421 -26.04 -2.52 -5.80
C LEU A 421 -24.76 -3.37 -5.73
N PRO A 422 -23.59 -2.74 -5.48
CA PRO A 422 -22.33 -3.47 -5.35
C PRO A 422 -22.40 -4.56 -4.27
N ALA A 423 -21.80 -5.71 -4.55
CA ALA A 423 -21.80 -6.85 -3.64
C ALA A 423 -21.20 -6.53 -2.27
N SER A 424 -20.14 -5.72 -2.25
CA SER A 424 -19.51 -5.23 -1.03
C SER A 424 -20.48 -4.51 -0.10
N LYS A 425 -21.49 -3.81 -0.64
CA LYS A 425 -22.53 -3.14 0.15
C LYS A 425 -23.58 -4.11 0.68
N LEU A 426 -24.02 -5.04 -0.16
CA LEU A 426 -25.10 -5.94 0.20
C LEU A 426 -24.65 -7.00 1.20
N LEU A 427 -23.42 -7.48 1.07
CA LEU A 427 -22.83 -8.45 1.99
C LEU A 427 -22.28 -7.81 3.27
N ALA A 428 -22.23 -6.48 3.35
CA ALA A 428 -21.87 -5.72 4.55
C ALA A 428 -23.08 -5.40 5.45
N LEU A 429 -24.28 -5.83 5.07
CA LEU A 429 -25.47 -5.70 5.91
C LEU A 429 -25.29 -6.48 7.22
N SER A 430 -25.92 -5.99 8.29
CA SER A 430 -25.90 -6.64 9.60
C SER A 430 -26.38 -8.09 9.55
N ASN A 431 -25.86 -8.94 10.45
CA ASN A 431 -26.32 -10.33 10.53
C ASN A 431 -27.84 -10.43 10.76
N ALA A 432 -28.44 -9.48 11.48
CA ALA A 432 -29.89 -9.43 11.66
C ALA A 432 -30.62 -9.22 10.32
N ALA A 433 -30.17 -8.26 9.49
CA ALA A 433 -30.76 -8.02 8.18
C ALA A 433 -30.55 -9.21 7.22
N LEU A 434 -29.36 -9.81 7.22
CA LEU A 434 -29.05 -10.99 6.41
C LEU A 434 -29.83 -12.23 6.88
N ALA A 435 -30.02 -12.43 8.19
CA ALA A 435 -30.84 -13.51 8.74
C ALA A 435 -32.32 -13.37 8.33
N GLU A 436 -32.87 -12.16 8.33
CA GLU A 436 -34.25 -11.90 7.85
C GLU A 436 -34.40 -12.14 6.35
N LEU A 437 -33.34 -11.91 5.58
CA LEU A 437 -33.27 -12.36 4.19
C LEU A 437 -33.13 -13.89 4.08
N GLY A 438 -32.96 -14.63 5.17
CA GLY A 438 -32.80 -16.08 5.17
C GLY A 438 -31.40 -16.55 4.75
N TYR A 439 -30.38 -15.74 4.98
CA TYR A 439 -28.97 -16.17 4.91
C TYR A 439 -28.59 -16.92 6.18
N SER A 440 -27.63 -17.83 6.09
CA SER A 440 -27.21 -18.69 7.21
C SER A 440 -26.23 -17.98 8.14
N VAL A 441 -26.71 -16.95 8.85
CA VAL A 441 -25.92 -16.10 9.77
C VAL A 441 -26.49 -16.12 11.18
N ASP A 442 -25.65 -15.85 12.20
CA ASP A 442 -26.12 -15.67 13.58
C ASP A 442 -26.60 -14.22 13.77
N PRO A 443 -27.92 -13.97 13.92
CA PRO A 443 -28.47 -12.61 14.01
C PRO A 443 -28.02 -11.87 15.28
N THR A 444 -27.57 -12.59 16.30
CA THR A 444 -27.16 -12.02 17.59
C THR A 444 -25.66 -11.74 17.68
N ALA A 445 -24.89 -12.28 16.75
CA ALA A 445 -23.45 -12.09 16.72
C ALA A 445 -23.11 -10.61 16.46
N LYS A 446 -22.22 -10.06 17.30
CA LYS A 446 -21.76 -8.66 17.21
C LYS A 446 -20.89 -8.38 15.98
N HIS A 447 -20.38 -9.42 15.33
CA HIS A 447 -19.51 -9.32 14.15
C HIS A 447 -20.06 -10.19 13.02
N ALA A 448 -19.74 -9.83 11.78
CA ALA A 448 -20.17 -10.58 10.60
C ALA A 448 -19.85 -12.07 10.75
N THR A 449 -20.84 -12.92 10.51
CA THR A 449 -20.67 -14.38 10.52
C THR A 449 -20.40 -14.90 9.12
N THR A 450 -19.75 -16.06 9.05
CA THR A 450 -19.36 -16.67 7.77
C THR A 450 -20.60 -17.11 6.99
N LEU A 451 -20.75 -16.60 5.78
CA LEU A 451 -21.76 -17.05 4.83
C LEU A 451 -21.37 -18.41 4.23
N ASP A 452 -22.34 -19.28 4.02
CA ASP A 452 -22.11 -20.56 3.39
C ASP A 452 -22.09 -20.46 1.85
N ALA A 453 -21.73 -21.54 1.16
CA ALA A 453 -21.69 -21.54 -0.30
C ALA A 453 -23.07 -21.30 -0.95
N LYS A 454 -24.17 -21.64 -0.28
CA LYS A 454 -25.53 -21.42 -0.80
C LYS A 454 -25.93 -19.96 -0.68
N ASP A 455 -25.48 -19.30 0.37
CA ASP A 455 -25.65 -17.87 0.61
C ASP A 455 -24.94 -17.05 -0.47
N PHE A 456 -23.74 -17.41 -0.89
CA PHE A 456 -23.04 -16.75 -2.02
C PHE A 456 -23.67 -17.04 -3.39
N ALA A 457 -24.24 -18.24 -3.59
CA ALA A 457 -24.91 -18.59 -4.84
C ALA A 457 -26.20 -17.77 -5.09
N ARG A 458 -26.87 -17.36 -4.01
CA ARG A 458 -28.16 -16.66 -4.03
C ARG A 458 -28.13 -15.29 -4.75
N PRO A 459 -27.19 -14.38 -4.46
CA PRO A 459 -27.03 -13.15 -5.22
C PRO A 459 -26.42 -13.33 -6.61
N GLY A 460 -26.03 -14.56 -6.99
CA GLY A 460 -25.44 -14.85 -8.30
C GLY A 460 -23.95 -14.53 -8.38
N SER A 461 -23.25 -14.33 -7.25
CA SER A 461 -21.79 -14.38 -7.26
C SER A 461 -21.37 -15.84 -7.42
N LYS A 462 -20.90 -16.21 -8.61
CA LYS A 462 -20.23 -17.48 -8.87
C LYS A 462 -18.74 -17.28 -8.90
#